data_AF-A0AA38ZDL8-F1
#
_entry.id   AF-A0AA38ZDL8-F1
#
_cell.length_a   1.000
_cell.length_b   1.000
_cell.length_c   1.000
_cell.angle_alpha   90.00
_cell.angle_beta   90.00
_cell.angle_gamma   90.00
#
_symmetry.space_group_name_H-M   'P 1'
#
loop_
_entity.id
_entity.type
_entity.pdbx_description
1 polymer ?
#
loop_
_entity_poly.entity_id
_entity_poly.type
_entity_poly.pdbx_seq_one_letter_code
_entity_poly.pdbx_strand_id
1 'polypeptide(L)'
;MGDYRAVSWVLLVFVLVTCISGEDPYRFFTWNVTYGDIYPLGVKQQGILINGQFPGPPIESVTNDNLIISVYNSLDEPFLLSWNGVQQRRNSWQDGVYGTNCPIPPGKNFTYVLQVKDQIGSYFYFPSLAFHKAAGGYGGIKISSRPLIPVPFPPPAGDYTILAGDWYKKNHTDLKAILDGGGDLPFPDGLLINGRGSNGYTFTVDQGKTYRFRISNVGIATSLNFRIQGHKMLLVEVEGTHALQNTYSSLDIHLGQSYSVLVTADQPAQDYYIVVSTRFTSQVLTTTSTLHYSNSAGRVSGPPPGGPTIQIDWSLNQARSIRRNLTASGPRPNPQGSYHYGLINTTHTIRLANSAPVISGKQRYAVNSVSFIPADTPLKLADYFKISGVFNLGSIPDNPTGGGGYLQTSVMAADFRGFAEVVFENPEDTLQSWHIDGHNFFVVG
;
A
#
# COMPACT_ATOMS: atom_id res chain seq x y z
N MET A 1 -7.75 28.76 59.38
CA MET A 1 -8.48 28.59 58.09
C MET A 1 -7.57 28.61 56.85
N GLY A 2 -6.26 28.92 56.95
CA GLY A 2 -5.34 28.92 55.80
C GLY A 2 -4.82 27.54 55.37
N ASP A 3 -4.48 26.66 56.33
CA ASP A 3 -3.80 25.39 56.03
C ASP A 3 -4.66 24.35 55.31
N TYR A 4 -5.96 24.26 55.64
CA TYR A 4 -6.88 23.34 54.96
C TYR A 4 -7.11 23.67 53.49
N ARG A 5 -6.96 24.95 53.11
CA ARG A 5 -7.04 25.38 51.71
C ARG A 5 -5.80 24.93 50.94
N ALA A 6 -4.61 25.10 51.51
CA ALA A 6 -3.36 24.68 50.87
C ALA A 6 -3.30 23.15 50.66
N VAL A 7 -3.69 22.36 51.67
CA VAL A 7 -3.74 20.89 51.56
C VAL A 7 -4.77 20.44 50.51
N SER A 8 -5.92 21.11 50.43
CA SER A 8 -6.94 20.84 49.43
C SER A 8 -6.47 21.17 48.00
N TRP A 9 -5.78 22.29 47.80
CA TRP A 9 -5.17 22.63 46.50
C TRP A 9 -4.07 21.65 46.08
N VAL A 10 -3.23 21.20 47.02
CA VAL A 10 -2.18 20.21 46.75
C VAL A 10 -2.79 18.85 46.38
N LEU A 11 -3.84 18.40 47.08
CA LEU A 11 -4.59 17.19 46.73
C LEU A 11 -5.27 17.31 45.36
N LEU A 12 -5.85 18.47 45.06
CA LEU A 12 -6.52 18.71 43.78
C LEU A 12 -5.52 18.74 42.60
N VAL A 13 -4.33 19.31 42.81
CA VAL A 13 -3.22 19.24 41.85
C VAL A 13 -2.69 17.82 41.71
N PHE A 14 -2.54 17.06 42.80
CA PHE A 14 -2.13 15.65 42.73
C PHE A 14 -3.15 14.80 41.96
N VAL A 15 -4.45 15.00 42.20
CA VAL A 15 -5.54 14.32 41.48
C VAL A 15 -5.55 14.73 40.00
N LEU A 16 -5.34 16.00 39.69
CA LEU A 16 -5.24 16.50 38.30
C LEU A 16 -4.01 15.92 37.58
N VAL A 17 -2.87 15.76 38.25
CA VAL A 17 -1.65 15.17 37.68
C VAL A 17 -1.80 13.66 37.46
N THR A 18 -2.53 12.94 38.33
CA THR A 18 -2.78 11.49 38.15
C THR A 18 -3.78 11.15 37.05
N CYS A 19 -4.59 12.12 36.61
CA CYS A 19 -5.63 11.90 35.59
C CYS A 19 -5.19 12.25 34.16
N ILE A 20 -3.98 12.76 33.96
CA ILE A 20 -3.47 13.09 32.61
C ILE A 20 -2.64 11.91 32.10
N SER A 21 -3.30 10.95 31.44
CA SER A 21 -2.61 10.07 30.50
C SER A 21 -2.36 10.84 29.21
N GLY A 22 -1.17 11.45 29.09
CA GLY A 22 -0.74 12.18 27.90
C GLY A 22 -0.23 11.28 26.76
N GLU A 23 -0.47 9.98 26.85
CA GLU A 23 0.00 9.00 25.87
C GLU A 23 -1.03 8.79 24.75
N ASP A 24 -0.55 8.54 23.53
CA ASP A 24 -1.43 8.27 22.40
C ASP A 24 -2.13 6.89 22.55
N PRO A 25 -3.38 6.73 22.05
CA PRO A 25 -4.15 5.50 22.24
C PRO A 25 -3.49 4.25 21.64
N TYR A 26 -3.68 3.10 22.28
CA TYR A 26 -3.23 1.80 21.76
C TYR A 26 -4.38 1.00 21.17
N ARG A 27 -4.14 0.37 20.02
CA ARG A 27 -5.05 -0.58 19.36
C ARG A 27 -4.38 -1.94 19.30
N PHE A 28 -5.06 -2.97 19.79
CA PHE A 28 -4.52 -4.31 19.87
C PHE A 28 -5.21 -5.22 18.86
N PHE A 29 -4.41 -5.95 18.09
CA PHE A 29 -4.87 -6.94 17.13
C PHE A 29 -4.14 -8.26 17.39
N THR A 30 -4.87 -9.36 17.35
CA THR A 30 -4.31 -10.71 17.44
C THR A 30 -4.69 -11.47 16.19
N TRP A 31 -3.70 -11.88 15.43
CA TRP A 31 -3.84 -12.48 14.11
C TRP A 31 -3.22 -13.86 14.10
N ASN A 32 -4.02 -14.85 13.73
CA ASN A 32 -3.54 -16.19 13.40
C ASN A 32 -3.50 -16.34 11.88
N VAL A 33 -2.32 -16.62 11.35
CA VAL A 33 -2.06 -16.78 9.91
C VAL A 33 -2.03 -18.26 9.57
N THR A 34 -2.91 -18.69 8.68
CA THR A 34 -3.12 -20.11 8.34
C THR A 34 -3.31 -20.29 6.84
N TYR A 35 -2.93 -21.45 6.31
CA TYR A 35 -3.47 -21.90 5.03
C TYR A 35 -4.94 -22.31 5.18
N GLY A 36 -5.75 -22.00 4.17
CA GLY A 36 -7.14 -22.43 4.11
C GLY A 36 -7.72 -22.34 2.70
N ASP A 37 -8.93 -22.84 2.53
CA ASP A 37 -9.61 -22.87 1.24
C ASP A 37 -10.19 -21.49 0.88
N ILE A 38 -9.85 -20.98 -0.30
CA ILE A 38 -10.41 -19.75 -0.89
C ILE A 38 -10.97 -20.00 -2.29
N TYR A 39 -11.91 -19.16 -2.72
CA TYR A 39 -12.63 -19.28 -3.99
C TYR A 39 -12.65 -17.97 -4.81
N PRO A 40 -11.50 -17.34 -5.05
CA PRO A 40 -11.43 -15.99 -5.65
C PRO A 40 -12.06 -15.92 -7.03
N LEU A 41 -11.83 -16.92 -7.89
CA LEU A 41 -12.37 -17.01 -9.25
C LEU A 41 -13.39 -18.17 -9.38
N GLY A 42 -14.09 -18.49 -8.30
CA GLY A 42 -15.04 -19.63 -8.25
C GLY A 42 -14.37 -21.00 -8.21
N VAL A 43 -13.04 -21.07 -8.28
CA VAL A 43 -12.26 -22.31 -8.18
C VAL A 43 -11.58 -22.37 -6.81
N LYS A 44 -11.73 -23.53 -6.15
CA LYS A 44 -11.08 -23.84 -4.87
C LYS A 44 -9.56 -23.77 -5.02
N GLN A 45 -8.91 -22.99 -4.16
CA GLN A 45 -7.46 -22.88 -4.06
C GLN A 45 -7.05 -22.82 -2.59
N GLN A 46 -5.83 -23.24 -2.29
CA GLN A 46 -5.22 -23.00 -0.99
C GLN A 46 -4.70 -21.55 -0.98
N GLY A 47 -5.13 -20.77 0.02
CA GLY A 47 -4.72 -19.38 0.21
C GLY A 47 -4.31 -19.11 1.65
N ILE A 48 -3.68 -17.95 1.87
CA ILE A 48 -3.30 -17.48 3.20
C ILE A 48 -4.47 -16.67 3.77
N LEU A 49 -4.98 -17.14 4.90
CA LEU A 49 -6.03 -16.50 5.67
C LEU A 49 -5.44 -15.83 6.91
N ILE A 50 -6.00 -14.69 7.30
CA ILE A 50 -5.75 -14.07 8.59
C ILE A 50 -7.04 -14.15 9.40
N ASN A 51 -7.01 -14.82 10.55
CA ASN A 51 -8.19 -15.11 11.35
C ASN A 51 -9.33 -15.75 10.53
N GLY A 52 -8.97 -16.65 9.60
CA GLY A 52 -9.92 -17.35 8.73
C GLY A 52 -10.52 -16.48 7.61
N GLN A 53 -10.01 -15.26 7.38
CA GLN A 53 -10.55 -14.32 6.39
C GLN A 53 -9.60 -14.11 5.21
N PHE A 54 -10.20 -14.02 4.01
CA PHE A 54 -9.56 -13.52 2.80
C PHE A 54 -10.55 -12.60 2.03
N PRO A 55 -10.19 -11.34 1.74
CA PRO A 55 -8.99 -10.63 2.23
C PRO A 55 -8.91 -10.59 3.75
N GLY A 56 -7.73 -10.28 4.29
CA GLY A 56 -7.50 -10.21 5.73
C GLY A 56 -8.32 -9.10 6.41
N PRO A 57 -8.46 -9.15 7.75
CA PRO A 57 -9.26 -8.20 8.51
C PRO A 57 -8.74 -6.76 8.35
N PRO A 58 -9.62 -5.75 8.23
CA PRO A 58 -9.19 -4.36 8.11
C PRO A 58 -8.57 -3.87 9.42
N ILE A 59 -7.53 -3.06 9.31
CA ILE A 59 -7.05 -2.22 10.43
C ILE A 59 -7.74 -0.87 10.29
N GLU A 60 -8.55 -0.51 11.28
CA GLU A 60 -9.08 0.84 11.41
C GLU A 60 -8.42 1.56 12.58
N SER A 61 -7.86 2.72 12.29
CA SER A 61 -7.07 3.51 13.22
C SER A 61 -7.41 4.99 13.09
N VAL A 62 -7.14 5.75 14.14
CA VAL A 62 -7.05 7.21 14.05
C VAL A 62 -5.57 7.61 14.02
N THR A 63 -5.25 8.73 13.40
CA THR A 63 -3.90 9.31 13.44
C THR A 63 -3.39 9.43 14.89
N ASN A 64 -2.11 9.12 15.04
CA ASN A 64 -1.32 8.95 16.27
C ASN A 64 -1.58 7.70 17.09
N ASP A 65 -2.59 6.87 16.79
CA ASP A 65 -2.74 5.59 17.50
C ASP A 65 -1.46 4.72 17.36
N ASN A 66 -1.15 3.96 18.41
CA ASN A 66 -0.14 2.91 18.39
C ASN A 66 -0.82 1.58 18.07
N LEU A 67 -0.39 0.90 17.01
CA LEU A 67 -0.96 -0.37 16.57
C LEU A 67 -0.08 -1.53 17.06
N ILE A 68 -0.62 -2.34 17.95
CA ILE A 68 0.04 -3.52 18.52
C ILE A 68 -0.57 -4.77 17.89
N ILE A 69 0.17 -5.41 16.99
CA ILE A 69 -0.36 -6.50 16.16
C ILE A 69 0.46 -7.75 16.45
N SER A 70 -0.13 -8.68 17.21
CA SER A 70 0.48 -9.97 17.53
C SER A 70 0.14 -10.99 16.44
N VAL A 71 1.14 -11.36 15.65
CA VAL A 71 1.01 -12.27 14.50
C VAL A 71 1.53 -13.64 14.89
N TYR A 72 0.65 -14.63 14.88
CA TYR A 72 0.96 -16.04 15.09
C TYR A 72 1.06 -16.72 13.72
N ASN A 73 2.25 -17.24 13.40
CA ASN A 73 2.49 -17.95 12.17
C ASN A 73 2.13 -19.43 12.35
N SER A 74 0.96 -19.83 11.85
CA SER A 74 0.51 -21.23 11.80
C SER A 74 0.67 -21.84 10.40
N LEU A 75 1.46 -21.21 9.52
CA LEU A 75 1.93 -21.82 8.28
C LEU A 75 3.08 -22.81 8.60
N ASP A 76 3.37 -23.69 7.66
CA ASP A 76 4.53 -24.59 7.68
C ASP A 76 5.79 -23.94 7.08
N GLU A 77 5.72 -22.65 6.74
CA GLU A 77 6.82 -21.86 6.18
C GLU A 77 7.03 -20.51 6.91
N PRO A 78 8.24 -19.93 6.84
CA PRO A 78 8.53 -18.65 7.50
C PRO A 78 7.74 -17.49 6.91
N PHE A 79 7.28 -16.57 7.76
CA PHE A 79 6.32 -15.54 7.39
C PHE A 79 6.72 -14.13 7.86
N LEU A 80 6.43 -13.11 7.05
CA LEU A 80 6.51 -11.70 7.43
C LEU A 80 5.35 -10.92 6.79
N LEU A 81 4.90 -9.87 7.48
CA LEU A 81 3.98 -8.87 6.95
C LEU A 81 4.68 -7.53 6.80
N SER A 82 4.47 -6.91 5.64
CA SER A 82 4.82 -5.51 5.38
C SER A 82 3.57 -4.62 5.40
N TRP A 83 3.77 -3.36 5.76
CA TRP A 83 2.74 -2.36 6.01
C TRP A 83 2.83 -1.25 4.97
N ASN A 84 2.39 -1.53 3.75
CA ASN A 84 2.58 -0.65 2.59
C ASN A 84 2.18 0.80 2.90
N GLY A 85 3.15 1.71 2.83
CA GLY A 85 2.98 3.15 3.04
C GLY A 85 2.98 3.61 4.51
N VAL A 86 3.02 2.70 5.50
CA VAL A 86 3.28 3.07 6.90
C VAL A 86 4.77 3.37 7.06
N GLN A 87 5.11 4.55 7.56
CA GLN A 87 6.48 5.09 7.50
C GLN A 87 7.41 4.55 8.58
N GLN A 88 6.91 3.84 9.59
CA GLN A 88 7.74 3.22 10.62
C GLN A 88 8.83 4.14 11.19
N ARG A 89 8.48 5.40 11.46
CA ARG A 89 9.48 6.45 11.65
C ARG A 89 10.45 6.10 12.78
N ARG A 90 11.74 6.02 12.44
CA ARG A 90 12.85 5.64 13.35
C ARG A 90 12.77 4.21 13.89
N ASN A 91 11.90 3.36 13.35
CA ASN A 91 11.69 2.00 13.83
C ASN A 91 11.52 1.00 12.69
N SER A 92 12.55 0.87 11.84
CA SER A 92 12.54 -0.08 10.72
C SER A 92 12.44 -1.55 11.13
N TRP A 93 12.62 -1.87 12.42
CA TRP A 93 12.40 -3.23 12.97
C TRP A 93 10.95 -3.71 12.89
N GLN A 94 10.01 -2.82 12.53
CA GLN A 94 8.58 -3.13 12.43
C GLN A 94 8.13 -3.24 10.98
N ASP A 95 9.04 -3.02 10.03
CA ASP A 95 8.72 -2.91 8.61
C ASP A 95 8.33 -4.26 7.99
N GLY A 96 8.91 -5.35 8.50
CA GLY A 96 8.54 -6.71 8.13
C GLY A 96 8.79 -7.02 6.65
N VAL A 97 9.92 -6.55 6.14
CA VAL A 97 10.43 -6.87 4.81
C VAL A 97 11.73 -7.65 4.92
N TYR A 98 12.11 -8.25 3.80
CA TYR A 98 13.41 -8.85 3.66
C TYR A 98 14.51 -7.80 3.95
N GLY A 99 15.38 -8.06 4.94
CA GLY A 99 16.47 -7.17 5.35
C GLY A 99 16.25 -6.42 6.67
N THR A 100 15.00 -6.20 7.11
CA THR A 100 14.73 -5.55 8.41
C THR A 100 14.45 -6.54 9.53
N ASN A 101 13.79 -7.66 9.21
CA ASN A 101 13.35 -8.66 10.18
C ASN A 101 13.85 -10.06 9.81
N CYS A 102 14.12 -10.89 10.83
CA CYS A 102 14.11 -12.34 10.64
C CYS A 102 12.65 -12.79 10.42
N PRO A 103 12.38 -13.70 9.49
CA PRO A 103 11.03 -14.25 9.31
C PRO A 103 10.51 -14.93 10.57
N ILE A 104 9.20 -14.81 10.84
CA ILE A 104 8.53 -15.51 11.94
C ILE A 104 8.53 -17.01 11.60
N PRO A 105 9.21 -17.88 12.37
CA PRO A 105 9.23 -19.30 12.07
C PRO A 105 7.84 -19.96 12.23
N PRO A 106 7.61 -21.11 11.59
CA PRO A 106 6.41 -21.92 11.83
C PRO A 106 6.16 -22.17 13.33
N GLY A 107 4.91 -21.99 13.76
CA GLY A 107 4.47 -22.17 15.15
C GLY A 107 5.00 -21.11 16.13
N LYS A 108 5.63 -20.05 15.64
CA LYS A 108 6.09 -18.91 16.44
C LYS A 108 5.23 -17.68 16.19
N ASN A 109 5.47 -16.64 16.98
CA ASN A 109 4.79 -15.37 16.86
C ASN A 109 5.78 -14.20 16.89
N PHE A 110 5.29 -13.05 16.46
CA PHE A 110 5.96 -11.78 16.59
C PHE A 110 4.92 -10.67 16.75
N THR A 111 5.21 -9.71 17.62
CA THR A 111 4.33 -8.56 17.83
C THR A 111 4.93 -7.34 17.15
N TYR A 112 4.22 -6.85 16.13
CA TYR A 112 4.52 -5.59 15.47
C TYR A 112 3.98 -4.43 16.30
N VAL A 113 4.77 -3.37 16.45
CA VAL A 113 4.44 -2.15 17.20
C VAL A 113 4.55 -0.97 16.23
N LEU A 114 3.48 -0.71 15.49
CA LEU A 114 3.44 0.35 14.47
C LEU A 114 3.04 1.67 15.10
N GLN A 115 3.77 2.74 14.77
CA GLN A 115 3.37 4.09 15.12
C GLN A 115 2.93 4.84 13.85
N VAL A 116 1.62 5.02 13.68
CA VAL A 116 1.11 5.71 12.48
C VAL A 116 1.31 7.23 12.55
N LYS A 117 1.47 7.77 13.76
CA LYS A 117 1.76 9.20 14.01
C LYS A 117 0.83 10.10 13.18
N ASP A 118 1.35 11.10 12.49
CA ASP A 118 0.62 12.07 11.67
C ASP A 118 0.20 11.53 10.30
N GLN A 119 0.23 10.22 10.06
CA GLN A 119 -0.33 9.63 8.85
C GLN A 119 -1.86 9.58 8.93
N ILE A 120 -2.49 9.81 7.78
CA ILE A 120 -3.92 9.62 7.51
C ILE A 120 -4.04 9.09 6.09
N GLY A 121 -5.14 8.42 5.78
CA GLY A 121 -5.43 7.97 4.43
C GLY A 121 -5.55 6.46 4.34
N SER A 122 -5.19 5.93 3.17
CA SER A 122 -5.51 4.57 2.74
C SER A 122 -4.22 3.82 2.46
N TYR A 123 -4.06 2.69 3.13
CA TYR A 123 -2.88 1.84 3.09
C TYR A 123 -3.33 0.38 3.08
N PHE A 124 -2.40 -0.55 2.97
CA PHE A 124 -2.71 -1.97 3.08
C PHE A 124 -1.49 -2.72 3.64
N TYR A 125 -1.71 -3.92 4.16
CA TYR A 125 -0.64 -4.84 4.52
C TYR A 125 -0.64 -6.04 3.59
N PHE A 126 0.51 -6.70 3.45
CA PHE A 126 0.64 -7.90 2.65
C PHE A 126 1.84 -8.77 3.10
N PRO A 127 1.83 -10.08 2.82
CA PRO A 127 2.97 -10.95 3.07
C PRO A 127 4.16 -10.59 2.16
N SER A 128 5.33 -10.35 2.73
CA SER A 128 6.49 -9.81 2.00
C SER A 128 7.49 -10.86 1.51
N LEU A 129 7.27 -12.14 1.84
CA LEU A 129 8.19 -13.25 1.54
C LEU A 129 7.57 -14.29 0.62
N ALA A 130 8.42 -15.15 0.04
CA ALA A 130 8.05 -16.42 -0.59
C ALA A 130 6.90 -16.37 -1.62
N PHE A 131 6.68 -15.19 -2.23
CA PHE A 131 5.56 -14.95 -3.12
C PHE A 131 4.17 -15.12 -2.44
N HIS A 132 4.12 -15.14 -1.11
CA HIS A 132 2.91 -15.34 -0.30
C HIS A 132 1.77 -14.39 -0.65
N LYS A 133 2.07 -13.15 -1.04
CA LYS A 133 1.06 -12.18 -1.50
C LYS A 133 0.18 -12.73 -2.63
N ALA A 134 0.73 -13.58 -3.50
CA ALA A 134 -0.02 -14.24 -4.58
C ALA A 134 -1.07 -15.23 -4.06
N ALA A 135 -0.90 -15.75 -2.84
CA ALA A 135 -1.86 -16.61 -2.16
C ALA A 135 -2.82 -15.84 -1.24
N GLY A 136 -2.77 -14.51 -1.23
CA GLY A 136 -3.61 -13.67 -0.37
C GLY A 136 -2.85 -13.12 0.83
N GLY A 137 -3.43 -13.25 2.03
CA GLY A 137 -2.84 -12.71 3.27
C GLY A 137 -2.73 -11.18 3.33
N TYR A 138 -3.31 -10.44 2.38
CA TYR A 138 -3.34 -8.98 2.35
C TYR A 138 -4.66 -8.43 2.87
N GLY A 139 -4.65 -7.20 3.38
CA GLY A 139 -5.84 -6.52 3.89
C GLY A 139 -5.65 -5.00 4.00
N GLY A 140 -6.75 -4.27 4.16
CA GLY A 140 -6.75 -2.81 4.16
C GLY A 140 -6.34 -2.21 5.51
N ILE A 141 -5.70 -1.05 5.46
CA ILE A 141 -5.39 -0.20 6.61
C ILE A 141 -5.99 1.18 6.35
N LYS A 142 -6.91 1.59 7.22
CA LYS A 142 -7.56 2.90 7.21
C LYS A 142 -7.08 3.70 8.40
N ILE A 143 -6.42 4.82 8.12
CA ILE A 143 -6.04 5.78 9.16
C ILE A 143 -6.87 7.05 8.98
N SER A 144 -7.82 7.28 9.88
CA SER A 144 -8.70 8.46 9.88
C SER A 144 -8.05 9.66 10.57
N SER A 145 -8.47 10.87 10.21
CA SER A 145 -8.14 12.07 10.98
C SER A 145 -8.78 12.01 12.37
N ARG A 146 -8.20 12.74 13.33
CA ARG A 146 -8.82 12.90 14.65
C ARG A 146 -10.14 13.66 14.52
N PRO A 147 -11.11 13.41 15.41
CA PRO A 147 -12.29 14.26 15.54
C PRO A 147 -11.88 15.74 15.59
N LEU A 148 -12.67 16.61 14.94
CA LEU A 148 -12.46 18.06 14.89
C LEU A 148 -11.24 18.54 14.06
N ILE A 149 -10.39 17.64 13.53
CA ILE A 149 -9.40 18.03 12.53
C ILE A 149 -10.09 18.03 11.16
N PRO A 150 -10.27 19.20 10.51
CA PRO A 150 -10.93 19.27 9.22
C PRO A 150 -10.08 18.59 8.15
N VAL A 151 -10.73 17.79 7.31
CA VAL A 151 -10.19 17.33 6.03
C VAL A 151 -10.72 18.24 4.91
N PRO A 152 -10.03 18.39 3.76
CA PRO A 152 -10.38 19.36 2.73
C PRO A 152 -11.60 18.95 1.88
N PHE A 153 -12.56 18.23 2.44
CA PHE A 153 -13.80 17.81 1.81
C PHE A 153 -14.88 17.52 2.87
N PRO A 154 -16.18 17.62 2.53
CA PRO A 154 -17.26 17.29 3.46
C PRO A 154 -17.22 15.83 3.93
N PRO A 155 -17.67 15.51 5.15
CA PRO A 155 -17.79 14.14 5.61
C PRO A 155 -18.67 13.30 4.65
N PRO A 156 -18.17 12.16 4.13
CA PRO A 156 -18.97 11.28 3.29
C PRO A 156 -20.00 10.51 4.13
N ALA A 157 -21.08 10.04 3.50
CA ALA A 157 -22.10 9.21 4.11
C ALA A 157 -21.61 7.79 4.45
N GLY A 158 -20.56 7.33 3.77
CA GLY A 158 -19.89 6.06 4.03
C GLY A 158 -18.48 6.03 3.45
N ASP A 159 -17.69 5.07 3.91
CA ASP A 159 -16.28 4.93 3.55
C ASP A 159 -15.97 3.45 3.23
N TYR A 160 -15.77 3.16 1.95
CA TYR A 160 -15.57 1.82 1.41
C TYR A 160 -14.11 1.56 1.07
N THR A 161 -13.63 0.36 1.39
CA THR A 161 -12.32 -0.13 0.96
C THR A 161 -12.48 -1.06 -0.24
N ILE A 162 -11.66 -0.84 -1.26
CA ILE A 162 -11.52 -1.67 -2.46
C ILE A 162 -10.06 -2.13 -2.54
N LEU A 163 -9.85 -3.41 -2.31
CA LEU A 163 -8.60 -4.09 -2.62
C LEU A 163 -8.77 -4.76 -3.97
N ALA A 164 -8.13 -4.22 -5.00
CA ALA A 164 -8.21 -4.73 -6.36
C ALA A 164 -6.84 -5.23 -6.83
N GLY A 165 -6.80 -6.29 -7.62
CA GLY A 165 -5.53 -6.87 -8.07
C GLY A 165 -5.71 -8.01 -9.04
N ASP A 166 -4.66 -8.31 -9.79
CA ASP A 166 -4.55 -9.57 -10.54
C ASP A 166 -4.53 -10.80 -9.63
N TRP A 167 -4.97 -11.92 -10.19
CA TRP A 167 -5.00 -13.20 -9.51
C TRP A 167 -4.59 -14.34 -10.43
N TYR A 168 -3.89 -15.30 -9.86
CA TYR A 168 -3.40 -16.51 -10.51
C TYR A 168 -4.07 -17.71 -9.88
N LYS A 169 -4.55 -18.66 -10.69
CA LYS A 169 -5.06 -19.95 -10.21
C LYS A 169 -3.95 -20.88 -9.76
N LYS A 170 -2.73 -20.65 -10.26
CA LYS A 170 -1.51 -21.38 -9.92
C LYS A 170 -1.05 -20.99 -8.50
N ASN A 171 -0.56 -21.97 -7.75
CA ASN A 171 -0.09 -21.77 -6.38
C ASN A 171 1.12 -20.81 -6.34
N HIS A 172 1.26 -20.02 -5.27
CA HIS A 172 2.41 -19.14 -5.05
C HIS A 172 3.76 -19.87 -5.12
N THR A 173 3.84 -21.13 -4.66
CA THR A 173 5.06 -21.95 -4.74
C THR A 173 5.48 -22.22 -6.18
N ASP A 174 4.51 -22.50 -7.06
CA ASP A 174 4.75 -22.76 -8.48
C ASP A 174 5.12 -21.47 -9.22
N LEU A 175 4.46 -20.35 -8.91
CA LEU A 175 4.80 -19.04 -9.45
C LEU A 175 6.22 -18.63 -9.06
N LYS A 176 6.58 -18.85 -7.79
CA LYS A 176 7.95 -18.64 -7.29
C LYS A 176 8.95 -19.53 -8.02
N ALA A 177 8.65 -20.81 -8.21
CA ALA A 177 9.53 -21.74 -8.90
C ALA A 177 9.81 -21.34 -10.37
N ILE A 178 8.81 -20.78 -11.05
CA ILE A 178 8.99 -20.23 -12.41
C ILE A 178 10.01 -19.08 -12.40
N LEU A 179 9.85 -18.11 -11.50
CA LEU A 179 10.77 -16.98 -11.35
C LEU A 179 12.17 -17.40 -10.93
N ASP A 180 12.29 -18.32 -9.97
CA ASP A 180 13.59 -18.86 -9.53
C ASP A 180 14.30 -19.65 -10.63
N GLY A 181 13.53 -20.20 -11.58
CA GLY A 181 14.01 -20.83 -12.80
C GLY A 181 14.51 -19.84 -13.87
N GLY A 182 14.22 -18.55 -13.71
CA GLY A 182 14.52 -17.51 -14.70
C GLY A 182 13.49 -17.41 -15.82
N GLY A 183 12.26 -17.89 -15.61
CA GLY A 183 11.14 -17.69 -16.53
C GLY A 183 10.25 -16.53 -16.08
N ASP A 184 9.46 -16.01 -17.02
CA ASP A 184 8.47 -14.97 -16.72
C ASP A 184 7.19 -15.57 -16.12
N LEU A 185 6.50 -14.77 -15.29
CA LEU A 185 5.18 -15.16 -14.82
C LEU A 185 4.23 -15.36 -16.01
N PRO A 186 3.31 -16.35 -15.94
CA PRO A 186 2.24 -16.44 -16.90
C PRO A 186 1.36 -15.18 -16.84
N PHE A 187 0.53 -14.96 -17.85
CA PHE A 187 -0.49 -13.92 -17.76
C PHE A 187 -1.50 -14.27 -16.64
N PRO A 188 -1.97 -13.31 -15.82
CA PRO A 188 -2.94 -13.60 -14.76
C PRO A 188 -4.24 -14.24 -15.27
N ASP A 189 -4.87 -15.06 -14.44
CA ASP A 189 -6.13 -15.75 -14.77
C ASP A 189 -7.37 -14.84 -14.63
N GLY A 190 -7.25 -13.75 -13.88
CA GLY A 190 -8.36 -12.84 -13.64
C GLY A 190 -7.97 -11.67 -12.75
N LEU A 191 -8.97 -10.83 -12.46
CA LEU A 191 -8.88 -9.73 -11.51
C LEU A 191 -9.88 -9.95 -10.37
N LEU A 192 -9.51 -9.51 -9.17
CA LEU A 192 -10.38 -9.52 -8.00
C LEU A 192 -10.72 -8.11 -7.53
N ILE A 193 -11.91 -7.98 -6.96
CA ILE A 193 -12.33 -6.85 -6.12
C ILE A 193 -12.71 -7.43 -4.76
N ASN A 194 -12.01 -7.02 -3.70
CA ASN A 194 -12.20 -7.52 -2.34
C ASN A 194 -12.20 -9.06 -2.25
N GLY A 195 -11.23 -9.68 -2.93
CA GLY A 195 -11.04 -11.15 -2.95
C GLY A 195 -12.07 -11.93 -3.75
N ARG A 196 -12.95 -11.25 -4.49
CA ARG A 196 -14.01 -11.86 -5.30
C ARG A 196 -13.81 -11.54 -6.79
N GLY A 197 -14.09 -12.53 -7.63
CA GLY A 197 -14.18 -12.35 -9.08
C GLY A 197 -15.42 -11.55 -9.48
N SER A 198 -15.68 -11.54 -10.79
CA SER A 198 -16.72 -10.71 -11.40
C SER A 198 -18.10 -10.88 -10.76
N ASN A 199 -18.75 -9.75 -10.48
CA ASN A 199 -20.05 -9.60 -9.80
C ASN A 199 -20.13 -10.23 -8.39
N GLY A 200 -18.99 -10.48 -7.75
CA GLY A 200 -18.93 -11.15 -6.46
C GLY A 200 -19.02 -10.23 -5.23
N TYR A 201 -19.07 -8.91 -5.42
CA TYR A 201 -19.15 -7.93 -4.33
C TYR A 201 -20.16 -6.82 -4.64
N THR A 202 -20.88 -6.35 -3.62
CA THR A 202 -21.87 -5.26 -3.71
C THR A 202 -21.54 -4.15 -2.72
N PHE A 203 -21.56 -2.91 -3.20
CA PHE A 203 -21.45 -1.70 -2.40
C PHE A 203 -22.80 -0.98 -2.42
N THR A 204 -23.44 -0.83 -1.27
CA THR A 204 -24.76 -0.19 -1.17
C THR A 204 -24.64 1.32 -0.96
N VAL A 205 -25.41 2.11 -1.70
CA VAL A 205 -25.42 3.57 -1.58
C VAL A 205 -26.84 4.11 -1.56
N ASP A 206 -27.05 5.21 -0.86
CA ASP A 206 -28.31 5.95 -0.86
C ASP A 206 -28.26 7.05 -1.91
N GLN A 207 -29.32 7.14 -2.72
CA GLN A 207 -29.43 8.15 -3.78
C GLN A 207 -29.24 9.58 -3.23
N GLY A 208 -28.44 10.38 -3.92
CA GLY A 208 -28.09 11.75 -3.56
C GLY A 208 -27.02 11.89 -2.48
N LYS A 209 -26.53 10.80 -1.88
CA LYS A 209 -25.43 10.82 -0.90
C LYS A 209 -24.07 10.64 -1.57
N THR A 210 -23.02 11.15 -0.91
CA THR A 210 -21.64 11.02 -1.37
C THR A 210 -20.88 10.03 -0.50
N TYR A 211 -20.19 9.08 -1.13
CA TYR A 211 -19.39 8.03 -0.47
C TYR A 211 -17.92 8.17 -0.83
N ARG A 212 -17.04 7.79 0.08
CA ARG A 212 -15.61 7.65 -0.18
C ARG A 212 -15.29 6.22 -0.58
N PHE A 213 -14.52 6.06 -1.65
CA PHE A 213 -13.96 4.78 -2.07
C PHE A 213 -12.44 4.85 -1.99
N ARG A 214 -11.84 3.98 -1.19
CA ARG A 214 -10.40 3.82 -0.97
C ARG A 214 -9.92 2.64 -1.80
N ILE A 215 -9.28 2.91 -2.91
CA ILE A 215 -8.91 1.89 -3.90
C ILE A 215 -7.41 1.65 -3.82
N SER A 216 -7.02 0.42 -3.52
CA SER A 216 -5.62 -0.02 -3.45
C SER A 216 -5.36 -1.13 -4.46
N ASN A 217 -4.28 -1.00 -5.24
CA ASN A 217 -3.82 -2.08 -6.11
C ASN A 217 -2.93 -3.06 -5.33
N VAL A 218 -3.53 -4.18 -4.92
CA VAL A 218 -2.91 -5.26 -4.16
C VAL A 218 -2.43 -6.42 -5.05
N GLY A 219 -2.45 -6.26 -6.38
CA GLY A 219 -1.95 -7.27 -7.33
C GLY A 219 -0.45 -7.49 -7.22
N ILE A 220 0.08 -8.34 -8.10
CA ILE A 220 1.52 -8.64 -8.18
C ILE A 220 2.15 -8.31 -9.53
N ALA A 221 1.36 -8.02 -10.57
CA ALA A 221 1.89 -7.84 -11.93
C ALA A 221 1.28 -6.67 -12.72
N THR A 222 0.02 -6.33 -12.51
CA THR A 222 -0.72 -5.46 -13.44
C THR A 222 -1.06 -4.08 -12.88
N SER A 223 -0.95 -3.06 -13.73
CA SER A 223 -1.62 -1.77 -13.50
C SER A 223 -3.10 -1.91 -13.79
N LEU A 224 -3.93 -1.20 -13.04
CA LEU A 224 -5.38 -1.30 -13.12
C LEU A 224 -5.99 0.03 -13.56
N ASN A 225 -7.14 -0.02 -14.23
CA ASN A 225 -8.02 1.12 -14.43
C ASN A 225 -9.33 0.89 -13.67
N PHE A 226 -9.69 1.85 -12.82
CA PHE A 226 -10.90 1.84 -12.01
C PHE A 226 -11.92 2.86 -12.54
N ARG A 227 -13.20 2.48 -12.61
CA ARG A 227 -14.31 3.37 -12.99
C ARG A 227 -15.65 2.86 -12.50
N ILE A 228 -16.64 3.75 -12.46
CA ILE A 228 -18.01 3.43 -12.06
C ILE A 228 -18.96 3.90 -13.16
N GLN A 229 -19.83 3.02 -13.64
CA GLN A 229 -20.78 3.28 -14.72
C GLN A 229 -21.66 4.49 -14.37
N GLY A 230 -21.63 5.52 -15.22
CA GLY A 230 -22.43 6.73 -15.06
C GLY A 230 -21.96 7.70 -13.97
N HIS A 231 -20.89 7.39 -13.22
CA HIS A 231 -20.46 8.20 -12.09
C HIS A 231 -19.08 8.83 -12.32
N LYS A 232 -18.96 10.11 -11.96
CA LYS A 232 -17.66 10.78 -11.86
C LYS A 232 -17.07 10.58 -10.48
N MET A 233 -15.75 10.65 -10.40
CA MET A 233 -14.96 10.39 -9.19
C MET A 233 -14.09 11.60 -8.89
N LEU A 234 -14.30 12.23 -7.74
CA LEU A 234 -13.47 13.34 -7.27
C LEU A 234 -12.29 12.79 -6.48
N LEU A 235 -11.07 12.87 -7.02
CA LEU A 235 -9.86 12.42 -6.33
C LEU A 235 -9.53 13.34 -5.16
N VAL A 236 -9.45 12.80 -3.95
CA VAL A 236 -9.22 13.58 -2.71
C VAL A 236 -7.98 13.17 -1.92
N GLU A 237 -7.45 11.97 -2.17
CA GLU A 237 -6.27 11.44 -1.48
C GLU A 237 -5.47 10.52 -2.41
N VAL A 238 -4.14 10.61 -2.32
CA VAL A 238 -3.17 9.72 -2.95
C VAL A 238 -2.15 9.33 -1.88
N GLU A 239 -2.05 8.04 -1.55
CA GLU A 239 -1.03 7.45 -0.68
C GLU A 239 -0.86 8.19 0.66
N GLY A 240 -1.99 8.47 1.31
CA GLY A 240 -2.05 9.19 2.57
C GLY A 240 -1.85 10.70 2.52
N THR A 241 -1.86 11.26 1.31
CA THR A 241 -1.66 12.69 1.08
C THR A 241 -2.88 13.29 0.42
N HIS A 242 -3.30 14.48 0.87
CA HIS A 242 -4.41 15.18 0.23
C HIS A 242 -4.01 15.67 -1.16
N ALA A 243 -4.83 15.37 -2.15
CA ALA A 243 -4.63 15.82 -3.52
C ALA A 243 -5.34 17.17 -3.76
N LEU A 244 -4.84 17.97 -4.71
CA LEU A 244 -5.66 18.96 -5.38
C LEU A 244 -6.78 18.21 -6.10
N GLN A 245 -8.01 18.61 -5.83
CA GLN A 245 -9.18 17.81 -6.18
C GLN A 245 -9.48 17.95 -7.67
N ASN A 246 -9.26 16.85 -8.39
CA ASN A 246 -9.59 16.71 -9.80
C ASN A 246 -10.68 15.65 -9.96
N THR A 247 -11.55 15.84 -10.95
CA THR A 247 -12.63 14.90 -11.24
C THR A 247 -12.27 14.03 -12.43
N TYR A 248 -12.48 12.72 -12.29
CA TYR A 248 -12.15 11.72 -13.30
C TYR A 248 -13.36 10.82 -13.61
N SER A 249 -13.47 10.35 -14.85
CA SER A 249 -14.40 9.29 -15.24
C SER A 249 -13.80 7.89 -15.04
N SER A 250 -12.48 7.78 -15.08
CA SER A 250 -11.71 6.58 -14.77
C SER A 250 -10.34 6.97 -14.24
N LEU A 251 -9.69 6.09 -13.48
CA LEU A 251 -8.37 6.32 -12.90
C LEU A 251 -7.47 5.10 -13.12
N ASP A 252 -6.26 5.30 -13.63
CA ASP A 252 -5.19 4.30 -13.58
C ASP A 252 -4.59 4.25 -12.16
N ILE A 253 -4.37 3.04 -11.64
CA ILE A 253 -3.82 2.77 -10.31
C ILE A 253 -2.73 1.71 -10.48
N HIS A 254 -1.48 2.11 -10.32
CA HIS A 254 -0.33 1.23 -10.49
C HIS A 254 -0.11 0.35 -9.25
N LEU A 255 0.69 -0.69 -9.39
CA LEU A 255 0.95 -1.65 -8.31
C LEU A 255 1.45 -0.94 -7.05
N GLY A 256 0.86 -1.26 -5.90
CA GLY A 256 1.23 -0.65 -4.62
C GLY A 256 0.53 0.68 -4.32
N GLN A 257 -0.07 1.34 -5.31
CA GLN A 257 -0.72 2.63 -5.07
C GLN A 257 -2.07 2.48 -4.38
N SER A 258 -2.42 3.51 -3.61
CA SER A 258 -3.73 3.65 -2.95
C SER A 258 -4.30 5.05 -3.15
N TYR A 259 -5.47 5.17 -3.75
CA TYR A 259 -6.18 6.44 -3.97
C TYR A 259 -7.50 6.47 -3.20
N SER A 260 -7.97 7.66 -2.80
CA SER A 260 -9.38 7.84 -2.43
C SER A 260 -10.10 8.80 -3.35
N VAL A 261 -11.32 8.41 -3.72
CA VAL A 261 -12.24 9.24 -4.48
C VAL A 261 -13.55 9.43 -3.73
N LEU A 262 -14.19 10.59 -3.92
CA LEU A 262 -15.58 10.82 -3.55
C LEU A 262 -16.48 10.59 -4.77
N VAL A 263 -17.58 9.88 -4.54
CA VAL A 263 -18.58 9.53 -5.56
C VAL A 263 -19.95 9.86 -5.01
N THR A 264 -20.69 10.71 -5.71
CA THR A 264 -22.08 11.03 -5.38
C THR A 264 -23.01 10.08 -6.13
N ALA A 265 -23.95 9.46 -5.43
CA ALA A 265 -24.96 8.59 -6.00
C ALA A 265 -26.07 9.42 -6.70
N ASP A 266 -25.70 10.15 -7.75
CA ASP A 266 -26.54 11.14 -8.44
C ASP A 266 -27.31 10.59 -9.65
N GLN A 267 -27.18 9.30 -9.94
CA GLN A 267 -27.85 8.65 -11.06
C GLN A 267 -29.27 8.19 -10.69
N PRO A 268 -30.12 7.81 -11.67
CA PRO A 268 -31.41 7.18 -11.39
C PRO A 268 -31.29 5.97 -10.46
N ALA A 269 -32.34 5.66 -9.70
CA ALA A 269 -32.39 4.58 -8.71
C ALA A 269 -32.30 3.18 -9.37
N GLN A 270 -31.09 2.79 -9.74
CA GLN A 270 -30.74 1.55 -10.43
C GLN A 270 -29.39 1.07 -9.91
N ASP A 271 -29.02 -0.17 -10.22
CA ASP A 271 -27.69 -0.68 -9.92
C ASP A 271 -26.72 -0.36 -11.07
N TYR A 272 -25.47 -0.06 -10.71
CA TYR A 272 -24.42 0.34 -11.67
C TYR A 272 -23.18 -0.54 -11.52
N TYR A 273 -22.44 -0.76 -12.62
CA TYR A 273 -21.17 -1.46 -12.55
C TYR A 273 -20.08 -0.60 -11.91
N ILE A 274 -19.37 -1.17 -10.95
CA ILE A 274 -17.98 -0.80 -10.64
C ILE A 274 -17.10 -1.70 -11.48
N VAL A 275 -16.14 -1.13 -12.21
CA VAL A 275 -15.30 -1.87 -13.16
C VAL A 275 -13.83 -1.66 -12.85
N VAL A 276 -13.09 -2.77 -12.84
CA VAL A 276 -11.63 -2.79 -12.80
C VAL A 276 -11.13 -3.55 -14.03
N SER A 277 -10.19 -2.98 -14.78
CA SER A 277 -9.57 -3.63 -15.93
C SER A 277 -8.06 -3.46 -15.98
N THR A 278 -7.33 -4.39 -16.59
CA THR A 278 -5.87 -4.28 -16.74
C THR A 278 -5.48 -3.17 -17.72
N ARG A 279 -4.29 -2.59 -17.49
CA ARG A 279 -3.65 -1.60 -18.35
C ARG A 279 -2.31 -2.13 -18.86
N PHE A 280 -1.92 -1.70 -20.05
CA PHE A 280 -0.61 -2.04 -20.68
C PHE A 280 -0.37 -3.55 -20.80
N THR A 281 -1.42 -4.29 -21.15
CA THR A 281 -1.39 -5.75 -21.28
C THR A 281 -1.84 -6.16 -22.68
N SER A 282 -1.35 -7.30 -23.16
CA SER A 282 -1.71 -7.85 -24.48
C SER A 282 -3.20 -8.23 -24.55
N GLN A 283 -3.75 -8.74 -23.45
CA GLN A 283 -5.17 -9.01 -23.27
C GLN A 283 -5.70 -8.16 -22.11
N VAL A 284 -6.89 -7.58 -22.29
CA VAL A 284 -7.55 -6.83 -21.23
C VAL A 284 -8.38 -7.78 -20.37
N LEU A 285 -7.96 -7.99 -19.11
CA LEU A 285 -8.81 -8.62 -18.10
C LEU A 285 -9.74 -7.56 -17.53
N THR A 286 -10.98 -7.95 -17.25
CA THR A 286 -11.98 -7.07 -16.62
C THR A 286 -12.73 -7.85 -15.54
N THR A 287 -12.92 -7.22 -14.39
CA THR A 287 -13.79 -7.70 -13.31
C THR A 287 -14.74 -6.59 -12.89
N THR A 288 -15.92 -6.97 -12.40
CA THR A 288 -16.96 -6.03 -11.99
C THR A 288 -17.45 -6.29 -10.59
N SER A 289 -17.98 -5.25 -9.96
CA SER A 289 -18.77 -5.30 -8.73
C SER A 289 -20.04 -4.45 -8.92
N THR A 290 -21.00 -4.60 -8.02
CA THR A 290 -22.26 -3.85 -8.09
C THR A 290 -22.22 -2.64 -7.16
N LEU A 291 -22.50 -1.46 -7.69
CA LEU A 291 -22.92 -0.29 -6.92
C LEU A 291 -24.45 -0.33 -6.82
N HIS A 292 -24.96 -0.83 -5.70
CA HIS A 292 -26.39 -1.03 -5.47
C HIS A 292 -26.99 0.22 -4.85
N TYR A 293 -27.96 0.85 -5.53
CA TYR A 293 -28.73 1.93 -4.94
C TYR A 293 -29.77 1.32 -3.99
N SER A 294 -29.89 1.80 -2.76
CA SER A 294 -30.78 1.22 -1.74
C SER A 294 -32.26 1.24 -2.11
N ASN A 295 -32.65 2.15 -3.01
CA ASN A 295 -33.98 2.25 -3.60
C ASN A 295 -34.09 1.65 -5.02
N SER A 296 -33.08 0.91 -5.46
CA SER A 296 -33.06 0.24 -6.77
C SER A 296 -34.05 -0.91 -6.83
N ALA A 297 -34.86 -0.93 -7.89
CA ALA A 297 -35.74 -2.05 -8.21
C ALA A 297 -35.17 -2.95 -9.33
N GLY A 298 -34.04 -2.57 -9.92
CA GLY A 298 -33.46 -3.21 -11.11
C GLY A 298 -32.02 -3.63 -10.89
N ARG A 299 -31.64 -4.76 -11.47
CA ARG A 299 -30.24 -5.20 -11.50
C ARG A 299 -29.43 -4.35 -12.48
N VAL A 300 -28.12 -4.44 -12.36
CA VAL A 300 -27.17 -3.81 -13.29
C VAL A 300 -27.54 -4.16 -14.72
N SER A 301 -27.54 -3.18 -15.62
CA SER A 301 -27.96 -3.34 -17.01
C SER A 301 -26.96 -2.77 -18.00
N GLY A 302 -27.00 -3.29 -19.23
CA GLY A 302 -26.06 -2.94 -20.30
C GLY A 302 -24.67 -3.57 -20.14
N PRO A 303 -23.74 -3.27 -21.06
CA PRO A 303 -22.36 -3.67 -20.93
C PRO A 303 -21.63 -2.80 -19.88
N PRO A 304 -20.62 -3.35 -19.18
CA PRO A 304 -19.72 -2.54 -18.35
C PRO A 304 -19.09 -1.42 -19.20
N PRO A 305 -18.94 -0.19 -18.66
CA PRO A 305 -18.31 0.90 -19.39
C PRO A 305 -16.90 0.50 -19.86
N GLY A 306 -16.52 0.91 -21.07
CA GLY A 306 -15.15 0.77 -21.56
C GLY A 306 -14.16 1.64 -20.78
N GLY A 307 -12.87 1.33 -20.90
CA GLY A 307 -11.78 2.09 -20.29
C GLY A 307 -10.53 2.10 -21.18
N PRO A 308 -9.52 2.91 -20.85
CA PRO A 308 -8.25 2.88 -21.56
C PRO A 308 -7.58 1.51 -21.41
N THR A 309 -6.84 1.08 -22.43
CA THR A 309 -6.22 -0.25 -22.54
C THR A 309 -4.70 -0.14 -22.61
N ILE A 310 -4.17 0.41 -23.71
CA ILE A 310 -2.73 0.57 -23.96
C ILE A 310 -2.27 2.04 -24.09
N GLN A 311 -3.17 3.01 -23.93
CA GLN A 311 -2.85 4.43 -24.11
C GLN A 311 -1.94 4.95 -22.98
N ILE A 312 -0.62 4.98 -23.22
CA ILE A 312 0.39 5.45 -22.27
C ILE A 312 0.23 6.95 -21.98
N ASP A 313 0.06 7.77 -23.01
CA ASP A 313 -0.08 9.23 -22.87
C ASP A 313 -1.24 9.61 -21.93
N TRP A 314 -2.33 8.85 -21.95
CA TRP A 314 -3.46 9.06 -21.04
C TRP A 314 -3.04 8.88 -19.58
N SER A 315 -2.28 7.82 -19.27
CA SER A 315 -1.78 7.53 -17.92
C SER A 315 -0.75 8.55 -17.46
N LEU A 316 0.14 8.97 -18.36
CA LEU A 316 1.12 10.03 -18.08
C LEU A 316 0.42 11.37 -17.79
N ASN A 317 -0.62 11.70 -18.55
CA ASN A 317 -1.41 12.92 -18.32
C ASN A 317 -2.15 12.85 -16.98
N GLN A 318 -2.68 11.68 -16.59
CA GLN A 318 -3.23 11.50 -15.25
C GLN A 318 -2.17 11.76 -14.17
N ALA A 319 -1.01 11.08 -14.24
CA ALA A 319 0.07 11.26 -13.26
C ALA A 319 0.50 12.74 -13.17
N ARG A 320 0.61 13.43 -14.30
CA ARG A 320 0.92 14.87 -14.38
C ARG A 320 -0.20 15.77 -13.84
N SER A 321 -1.44 15.32 -13.82
CA SER A 321 -2.56 16.09 -13.25
C SER A 321 -2.65 15.97 -11.73
N ILE A 322 -2.12 14.89 -11.14
CA ILE A 322 -2.14 14.67 -9.70
C ILE A 322 -1.12 15.62 -9.05
N ARG A 323 -1.61 16.40 -8.10
CA ARG A 323 -0.81 17.36 -7.34
C ARG A 323 -1.18 17.29 -5.88
N ARG A 324 -0.20 17.47 -4.99
CA ARG A 324 -0.43 17.56 -3.55
C ARG A 324 -1.12 18.88 -3.21
N ASN A 325 -2.15 18.82 -2.37
CA ASN A 325 -2.76 20.02 -1.80
C ASN A 325 -1.88 20.53 -0.64
N LEU A 326 -1.14 21.61 -0.90
CA LEU A 326 -0.20 22.21 0.03
C LEU A 326 -0.88 23.08 1.11
N THR A 327 -2.13 23.51 0.89
CA THR A 327 -2.88 24.34 1.84
C THR A 327 -3.75 23.51 2.79
N ALA A 328 -4.00 22.25 2.46
CA ALA A 328 -4.71 21.34 3.35
C ALA A 328 -3.95 21.20 4.67
N SER A 329 -4.67 21.46 5.77
CA SER A 329 -4.19 21.08 7.10
C SER A 329 -4.21 19.55 7.17
N GLY A 330 -3.05 18.94 7.42
CA GLY A 330 -3.01 17.53 7.80
C GLY A 330 -3.42 17.38 9.28
N PRO A 331 -3.24 16.20 9.89
CA PRO A 331 -3.29 16.04 11.34
C PRO A 331 -2.09 16.69 12.06
N ARG A 332 -1.35 17.54 11.34
CA ARG A 332 -0.22 18.33 11.83
C ARG A 332 -0.73 19.72 12.20
N PRO A 333 -0.16 20.38 13.22
CA PRO A 333 -0.44 21.80 13.49
C PRO A 333 -0.12 22.71 12.30
N ASN A 334 0.80 22.27 11.42
CA ASN A 334 1.22 23.01 10.23
C ASN A 334 0.63 22.39 8.93
N PRO A 335 0.27 23.19 7.93
CA PRO A 335 -0.21 22.71 6.63
C PRO A 335 0.77 21.74 5.96
N GLN A 336 0.26 20.82 5.12
CA GLN A 336 1.11 19.85 4.40
C GLN A 336 2.20 20.50 3.53
N GLY A 337 2.05 21.78 3.18
CA GLY A 337 2.98 22.58 2.37
C GLY A 337 3.94 23.49 3.13
N SER A 338 4.18 23.30 4.44
CA SER A 338 5.13 24.14 5.18
C SER A 338 6.60 23.98 4.75
N TYR A 339 6.91 22.99 3.90
CA TYR A 339 8.23 22.79 3.30
C TYR A 339 8.19 23.19 1.82
N HIS A 340 8.93 24.23 1.46
CA HIS A 340 9.14 24.64 0.07
C HIS A 340 10.19 23.73 -0.59
N TYR A 341 9.80 22.50 -0.93
CA TYR A 341 10.71 21.46 -1.41
C TYR A 341 11.52 21.86 -2.66
N GLY A 342 10.96 22.70 -3.54
CA GLY A 342 11.69 23.25 -4.70
C GLY A 342 12.78 24.28 -4.33
N LEU A 343 12.87 24.68 -3.07
CA LEU A 343 13.93 25.57 -2.53
C LEU A 343 14.93 24.80 -1.67
N ILE A 344 14.77 23.49 -1.51
CA ILE A 344 15.69 22.66 -0.74
C ILE A 344 16.87 22.28 -1.63
N ASN A 345 18.07 22.65 -1.22
CA ASN A 345 19.29 22.20 -1.89
C ASN A 345 19.44 20.69 -1.71
N THR A 346 19.47 19.96 -2.84
CA THR A 346 19.76 18.54 -2.86
C THR A 346 21.20 18.31 -2.43
N THR A 347 21.41 17.37 -1.52
CA THR A 347 22.75 17.00 -1.03
C THR A 347 23.35 15.86 -1.86
N HIS A 348 22.50 15.08 -2.53
CA HIS A 348 22.90 13.91 -3.31
C HIS A 348 21.88 13.68 -4.44
N THR A 349 22.33 13.32 -5.63
CA THR A 349 21.48 12.83 -6.72
C THR A 349 21.84 11.37 -7.01
N ILE A 350 20.82 10.50 -6.99
CA ILE A 350 20.90 9.08 -7.27
C ILE A 350 20.11 8.82 -8.55
N ARG A 351 20.73 8.19 -9.54
CA ARG A 351 20.11 7.75 -10.79
C ARG A 351 20.02 6.22 -10.78
N LEU A 352 18.81 5.69 -10.83
CA LEU A 352 18.52 4.25 -10.79
C LEU A 352 17.96 3.80 -12.14
N ALA A 353 18.77 3.10 -12.93
CA ALA A 353 18.32 2.47 -14.16
C ALA A 353 17.99 0.99 -13.94
N ASN A 354 16.77 0.59 -14.27
CA ASN A 354 16.41 -0.83 -14.30
C ASN A 354 16.92 -1.52 -15.56
N SER A 355 17.19 -2.81 -15.45
CA SER A 355 17.53 -3.67 -16.59
C SER A 355 17.10 -5.12 -16.36
N ALA A 356 16.99 -5.89 -17.44
CA ALA A 356 16.65 -7.31 -17.41
C ALA A 356 17.83 -8.22 -17.88
N PRO A 357 18.96 -8.29 -17.15
CA PRO A 357 20.12 -9.08 -17.58
C PRO A 357 19.90 -10.60 -17.40
N VAL A 358 20.57 -11.39 -18.24
CA VAL A 358 20.72 -12.84 -18.02
C VAL A 358 22.00 -13.09 -17.21
N ILE A 359 21.86 -13.66 -16.01
CA ILE A 359 22.98 -13.96 -15.11
C ILE A 359 23.00 -15.46 -14.83
N SER A 360 24.13 -16.12 -15.15
CA SER A 360 24.28 -17.57 -15.02
C SER A 360 23.15 -18.38 -15.69
N GLY A 361 22.73 -17.95 -16.88
CA GLY A 361 21.69 -18.63 -17.67
C GLY A 361 20.26 -18.42 -17.21
N LYS A 362 20.01 -17.52 -16.24
CA LYS A 362 18.67 -17.18 -15.74
C LYS A 362 18.34 -15.72 -15.99
N GLN A 363 17.11 -15.44 -16.42
CA GLN A 363 16.57 -14.09 -16.44
C GLN A 363 16.59 -13.51 -15.03
N ARG A 364 17.10 -12.29 -14.88
CA ARG A 364 17.12 -11.52 -13.64
C ARG A 364 16.68 -10.09 -13.92
N TYR A 365 16.36 -9.38 -12.85
CA TYR A 365 16.16 -7.93 -12.89
C TYR A 365 17.22 -7.28 -12.03
N ALA A 366 17.71 -6.13 -12.49
CA ALA A 366 18.81 -5.42 -11.88
C ALA A 366 18.55 -3.91 -11.85
N VAL A 367 19.14 -3.25 -10.86
CA VAL A 367 19.18 -1.79 -10.73
C VAL A 367 20.64 -1.37 -10.75
N ASN A 368 21.01 -0.49 -11.68
CA ASN A 368 22.40 -0.08 -11.90
C ASN A 368 23.35 -1.28 -12.03
N SER A 369 22.94 -2.27 -12.83
CA SER A 369 23.64 -3.54 -13.06
C SER A 369 23.67 -4.51 -11.87
N VAL A 370 23.08 -4.17 -10.72
CA VAL A 370 23.02 -5.05 -9.55
C VAL A 370 21.69 -5.77 -9.47
N SER A 371 21.71 -7.10 -9.58
CA SER A 371 20.57 -7.94 -9.24
C SER A 371 20.68 -8.36 -7.78
N PHE A 372 19.77 -7.85 -6.96
CA PHE A 372 19.80 -8.03 -5.52
C PHE A 372 19.66 -9.51 -5.14
N ILE A 373 20.53 -9.98 -4.24
CA ILE A 373 20.36 -11.27 -3.58
C ILE A 373 20.18 -11.10 -2.07
N PRO A 374 19.28 -11.86 -1.46
CA PRO A 374 19.14 -11.87 -0.02
C PRO A 374 20.39 -12.47 0.67
N ALA A 375 20.89 -11.82 1.72
CA ALA A 375 21.75 -12.41 2.75
C ALA A 375 21.00 -13.28 3.78
N ASP A 376 21.71 -14.19 4.46
CA ASP A 376 21.10 -15.03 5.50
C ASP A 376 20.77 -14.23 6.78
N THR A 377 21.51 -13.15 7.03
CA THR A 377 21.29 -12.23 8.16
C THR A 377 20.60 -10.96 7.67
N PRO A 378 19.49 -10.53 8.29
CA PRO A 378 18.86 -9.26 7.94
C PRO A 378 19.86 -8.10 8.03
N LEU A 379 19.89 -7.26 7.01
CA LEU A 379 20.79 -6.11 6.91
C LEU A 379 20.73 -5.21 8.14
N LYS A 380 19.53 -4.96 8.66
CA LYS A 380 19.32 -4.15 9.86
C LYS A 380 19.94 -4.77 11.11
N LEU A 381 19.87 -6.10 11.21
CA LEU A 381 20.48 -6.87 12.30
C LEU A 381 22.00 -6.84 12.20
N ALA A 382 22.53 -7.07 11.00
CA ALA A 382 23.96 -7.03 10.74
C ALA A 382 24.55 -5.64 11.02
N ASP A 383 23.87 -4.57 10.60
CA ASP A 383 24.24 -3.18 10.88
C ASP A 383 24.25 -2.90 12.39
N TYR A 384 23.16 -3.22 13.09
CA TYR A 384 23.00 -2.94 14.52
C TYR A 384 24.05 -3.66 15.38
N PHE A 385 24.32 -4.94 15.10
CA PHE A 385 25.29 -5.75 15.84
C PHE A 385 26.71 -5.72 15.24
N LYS A 386 26.94 -4.94 14.17
CA LYS A 386 28.23 -4.81 13.48
C LYS A 386 28.80 -6.16 13.01
N ILE A 387 27.94 -7.01 12.46
CA ILE A 387 28.31 -8.33 11.94
C ILE A 387 29.01 -8.14 10.58
N SER A 388 30.27 -8.54 10.48
CA SER A 388 31.06 -8.43 9.25
C SER A 388 30.66 -9.46 8.20
N GLY A 389 30.89 -9.13 6.92
CA GLY A 389 30.70 -10.07 5.80
C GLY A 389 29.27 -10.23 5.29
N VAL A 390 28.29 -9.54 5.86
CA VAL A 390 26.88 -9.62 5.44
C VAL A 390 26.57 -8.71 4.25
N PHE A 391 27.04 -7.46 4.30
CA PHE A 391 26.87 -6.48 3.24
C PHE A 391 28.03 -5.48 3.23
N ASN A 392 28.17 -4.76 2.11
CA ASN A 392 29.09 -3.64 1.99
C ASN A 392 28.30 -2.37 1.73
N LEU A 393 28.53 -1.30 2.49
CA LEU A 393 27.91 0.00 2.26
C LEU A 393 28.44 0.60 0.94
N GLY A 394 27.56 1.15 0.10
CA GLY A 394 27.94 1.69 -1.20
C GLY A 394 28.22 0.61 -2.27
N SER A 395 27.64 -0.58 -2.09
CA SER A 395 27.82 -1.71 -3.01
C SER A 395 27.05 -1.59 -4.32
N ILE A 396 26.09 -0.68 -4.39
CA ILE A 396 25.39 -0.28 -5.61
C ILE A 396 25.81 1.16 -5.93
N PRO A 397 26.19 1.45 -7.19
CA PRO A 397 26.59 2.79 -7.56
C PRO A 397 25.38 3.73 -7.63
N ASP A 398 25.61 5.00 -7.32
CA ASP A 398 24.56 6.05 -7.38
C ASP A 398 24.18 6.40 -8.83
N ASN A 399 24.93 5.92 -9.83
CA ASN A 399 24.66 6.15 -11.24
C ASN A 399 24.70 4.84 -12.04
N PRO A 400 23.93 4.72 -13.13
CA PRO A 400 24.01 3.57 -14.03
C PRO A 400 25.43 3.43 -14.59
N THR A 401 26.00 2.25 -14.50
CA THR A 401 27.36 1.98 -15.01
C THR A 401 27.37 1.55 -16.47
N GLY A 402 26.21 1.15 -17.02
CA GLY A 402 26.11 0.52 -18.34
C GLY A 402 26.77 -0.86 -18.42
N GLY A 403 27.23 -1.41 -17.29
CA GLY A 403 27.89 -2.71 -17.22
C GLY A 403 26.88 -3.87 -17.28
N GLY A 404 27.39 -5.08 -17.54
CA GLY A 404 26.60 -6.31 -17.46
C GLY A 404 26.09 -6.57 -16.03
N GLY A 405 24.95 -7.27 -15.92
CA GLY A 405 24.33 -7.58 -14.64
C GLY A 405 25.14 -8.54 -13.78
N TYR A 406 25.18 -8.32 -12.47
CA TYR A 406 25.82 -9.20 -11.49
C TYR A 406 25.00 -9.32 -10.20
N LEU A 407 25.23 -10.38 -9.43
CA LEU A 407 24.54 -10.63 -8.16
C LEU A 407 25.28 -9.95 -7.01
N GLN A 408 24.54 -9.25 -6.14
CA GLN A 408 25.10 -8.72 -4.89
C GLN A 408 24.01 -8.44 -3.86
N THR A 409 24.35 -8.59 -2.58
CA THR A 409 23.58 -8.01 -1.47
C THR A 409 23.87 -6.50 -1.42
N SER A 410 23.19 -5.72 -2.27
CA SER A 410 23.46 -4.30 -2.42
C SER A 410 22.84 -3.43 -1.32
N VAL A 411 23.61 -2.46 -0.84
CA VAL A 411 23.22 -1.43 0.11
C VAL A 411 23.78 -0.10 -0.36
N MET A 412 22.88 0.86 -0.58
CA MET A 412 23.22 2.25 -0.90
C MET A 412 23.47 3.04 0.40
N ALA A 413 24.44 3.94 0.37
CA ALA A 413 24.68 4.85 1.49
C ALA A 413 23.70 6.03 1.43
N ALA A 414 23.26 6.52 2.59
CA ALA A 414 22.46 7.72 2.70
C ALA A 414 22.84 8.52 3.94
N ASP A 415 22.91 9.84 3.79
CA ASP A 415 23.21 10.73 4.90
C ASP A 415 21.99 10.97 5.77
N PHE A 416 22.17 10.92 7.09
CA PHE A 416 21.11 11.27 8.01
C PHE A 416 20.73 12.76 7.85
N ARG A 417 19.46 13.02 7.49
CA ARG A 417 18.92 14.35 7.16
C ARG A 417 19.46 14.96 5.86
N GLY A 418 20.08 14.16 4.99
CA GLY A 418 20.35 14.56 3.62
C GLY A 418 19.04 14.70 2.82
N PHE A 419 19.08 15.50 1.75
CA PHE A 419 18.01 15.59 0.77
C PHE A 419 18.49 14.95 -0.52
N ALA A 420 18.03 13.73 -0.77
CA ALA A 420 18.36 13.00 -1.99
C ALA A 420 17.33 13.29 -3.09
N GLU A 421 17.81 13.59 -4.28
CA GLU A 421 17.04 13.47 -5.52
C GLU A 421 17.24 12.06 -6.08
N VAL A 422 16.15 11.36 -6.39
CA VAL A 422 16.21 10.02 -7.00
C VAL A 422 15.54 10.09 -8.37
N VAL A 423 16.31 9.78 -9.41
CA VAL A 423 15.86 9.75 -10.79
C VAL A 423 15.76 8.28 -11.22
N PHE A 424 14.55 7.86 -11.59
CA PHE A 424 14.31 6.51 -12.10
C PHE A 424 14.37 6.50 -13.63
N GLU A 425 15.19 5.63 -14.19
CA GLU A 425 15.37 5.46 -15.62
C GLU A 425 14.91 4.08 -16.04
N ASN A 426 13.99 4.03 -16.99
CA ASN A 426 13.42 2.77 -17.48
C ASN A 426 13.71 2.63 -18.98
N PRO A 427 14.78 1.92 -19.36
CA PRO A 427 15.06 1.58 -20.76
C PRO A 427 14.26 0.37 -21.26
N GLU A 428 13.53 -0.32 -20.38
CA GLU A 428 12.75 -1.51 -20.70
C GLU A 428 11.39 -1.15 -21.30
N ASP A 429 10.76 -2.09 -21.99
CA ASP A 429 9.44 -1.94 -22.61
C ASP A 429 8.27 -2.23 -21.64
N THR A 430 8.59 -2.44 -20.36
CA THR A 430 7.63 -2.73 -19.30
C THR A 430 7.53 -1.58 -18.31
N LEU A 431 6.32 -1.30 -17.82
CA LEU A 431 6.11 -0.30 -16.77
C LEU A 431 6.64 -0.84 -15.43
N GLN A 432 7.44 -0.04 -14.73
CA GLN A 432 7.99 -0.35 -13.41
C GLN A 432 7.33 0.51 -12.34
N SER A 433 6.88 -0.11 -11.25
CA SER A 433 6.36 0.60 -10.06
C SER A 433 7.39 0.53 -8.95
N TRP A 434 7.88 1.69 -8.52
CA TRP A 434 8.89 1.80 -7.47
C TRP A 434 8.25 2.18 -6.14
N HIS A 435 8.64 1.48 -5.08
CA HIS A 435 8.18 1.69 -3.71
C HIS A 435 9.40 1.89 -2.80
N ILE A 436 9.29 2.79 -1.83
CA ILE A 436 10.33 3.07 -0.84
C ILE A 436 9.71 2.93 0.55
N ASP A 437 10.14 1.91 1.29
CA ASP A 437 9.69 1.71 2.66
C ASP A 437 10.18 2.84 3.60
N GLY A 438 9.36 3.11 4.61
CA GLY A 438 9.66 4.06 5.68
C GLY A 438 9.56 5.56 5.30
N HIS A 439 9.27 5.90 4.05
CA HIS A 439 9.30 7.28 3.57
C HIS A 439 8.14 7.60 2.64
N ASN A 440 7.70 8.87 2.66
CA ASN A 440 7.00 9.47 1.53
C ASN A 440 7.98 10.40 0.82
N PHE A 441 7.86 10.50 -0.50
CA PHE A 441 8.68 11.38 -1.33
C PHE A 441 7.79 12.28 -2.19
N PHE A 442 8.42 13.30 -2.81
CA PHE A 442 7.75 14.21 -3.73
C PHE A 442 8.16 13.83 -5.15
N VAL A 443 7.17 13.59 -6.02
CA VAL A 443 7.41 13.41 -7.45
C VAL A 443 7.49 14.80 -8.09
N VAL A 444 8.68 15.15 -8.60
CA VAL A 444 8.99 16.51 -9.08
C VAL A 444 9.06 16.64 -10.60
N GLY A 445 9.21 15.53 -11.34
CA GLY A 445 9.39 15.52 -12.80
C GLY A 445 8.98 14.20 -13.42
#